data_AF-A0A2V8PU51-F1
#
_entry.id   AF-A0A2V8PU51-F1
#
_cell.length_a   1.000
_cell.length_b   1.000
_cell.length_c   1.000
_cell.angle_alpha   90.00
_cell.angle_beta   90.00
_cell.angle_gamma   90.00
#
_symmetry.space_group_name_H-M   'P 1'
#
loop_
_entity.id
_entity.type
_entity.pdbx_description
1 polymer ?
#
loop_
_entity_poly.entity_id
_entity_poly.type
_entity_poly.pdbx_seq_one_letter_code
_entity_poly.pdbx_strand_id
1 'polypeptide(L)' 'MPVKIDDLLVTATAHFASDLHLKVGSFPVMRIGGELYPIADAPRLSPDDTLDMAF' A
#
# COMPACT_ATOMS: atom_id res chain seq x y z
N MET A 1 7.84 12.59 -2.64
CA MET A 1 7.80 11.92 -3.96
C MET A 1 6.49 11.17 -4.04
N PRO A 2 5.83 11.12 -5.21
CA PRO A 2 4.60 10.32 -5.35
C PRO A 2 4.92 8.86 -5.04
N VAL A 3 4.08 8.23 -4.23
CA VAL A 3 4.19 6.79 -3.95
C VAL A 3 3.64 6.06 -5.17
N LYS A 4 4.42 5.14 -5.74
CA LYS A 4 3.97 4.32 -6.87
C LYS A 4 3.48 2.97 -6.37
N ILE A 5 2.49 2.40 -7.07
CA ILE A 5 1.96 1.08 -6.73
C ILE A 5 3.05 0.00 -6.78
N ASP A 6 3.96 0.07 -7.75
CA ASP A 6 5.05 -0.90 -7.90
C ASP A 6 5.97 -0.95 -6.68
N ASP A 7 6.29 0.20 -6.08
CA ASP A 7 7.14 0.27 -4.88
C ASP A 7 6.44 -0.39 -3.67
N LEU A 8 5.12 -0.20 -3.55
CA LEU A 8 4.31 -0.84 -2.51
C LEU A 8 4.18 -2.35 -2.73
N LEU A 9 4.06 -2.80 -3.99
CA LEU A 9 4.00 -4.22 -4.34
C LEU A 9 5.34 -4.92 -4.11
N VAL A 10 6.47 -4.28 -4.44
CA VAL A 10 7.80 -4.80 -4.11
C VAL A 10 7.94 -4.99 -2.59
N THR A 11 7.48 -4.01 -1.80
CA THR A 11 7.48 -4.10 -0.34
C THR A 11 6.57 -5.24 0.16
N ALA A 12 5.34 -5.31 -0.34
CA ALA A 12 4.38 -6.35 0.03
C ALA A 12 4.88 -7.76 -0.28
N THR A 13 5.48 -7.97 -1.46
CA THR A 13 6.05 -9.26 -1.87
C THR A 13 7.29 -9.62 -1.05
N ALA A 14 8.16 -8.67 -0.70
CA ALA A 14 9.31 -8.90 0.17
C ALA A 14 8.91 -9.36 1.58
N HIS A 15 7.72 -8.96 2.06
CA HIS A 15 7.15 -9.37 3.35
C HIS A 15 6.22 -10.60 3.26
N PHE A 16 6.12 -11.24 2.09
CA PHE A 16 5.20 -12.36 1.85
C PHE A 16 3.73 -12.03 2.19
N ALA A 17 3.32 -10.78 1.95
CA ALA A 17 1.94 -10.37 2.13
C ALA A 17 1.01 -11.04 1.11
N SER A 18 -0.16 -11.47 1.56
CA SER A 18 -1.21 -12.04 0.69
C SER A 18 -1.97 -10.96 -0.06
N ASP A 19 -2.13 -9.79 0.55
CA ASP A 19 -2.93 -8.68 0.03
C ASP A 19 -2.24 -7.35 0.33
N LEU A 20 -2.42 -6.39 -0.58
CA LEU A 20 -2.12 -4.98 -0.38
C LEU A 20 -3.44 -4.19 -0.41
N HIS A 21 -3.74 -3.47 0.67
CA HIS A 21 -4.94 -2.66 0.84
C HIS A 21 -4.59 -1.19 0.64
N LEU A 22 -5.26 -0.56 -0.33
CA LEU A 22 -5.12 0.85 -0.67
C LEU A 22 -6.46 1.55 -0.46
N LYS A 23 -6.49 2.59 0.37
CA LYS A 23 -7.70 3.34 0.69
C LYS A 23 -7.37 4.82 0.91
N VAL A 24 -8.15 5.70 0.29
CA VAL A 24 -8.07 7.16 0.48
C VAL A 24 -8.14 7.53 1.96
N GLY A 25 -7.24 8.42 2.38
CA GLY A 25 -7.12 8.93 3.75
C GLY A 25 -6.44 7.95 4.73
N SER A 26 -6.07 6.75 4.28
CA SER A 26 -5.42 5.72 5.10
C SER A 26 -3.99 5.49 4.63
N PHE A 27 -3.15 4.94 5.52
CA PHE A 27 -1.86 4.40 5.11
C PHE A 27 -2.09 3.12 4.28
N PRO A 28 -1.22 2.79 3.32
CA PRO A 28 -1.19 1.47 2.72
C PRO A 28 -1.03 0.37 3.77
N VAL A 29 -1.76 -0.73 3.64
CA VAL A 29 -1.76 -1.83 4.61
C VAL A 29 -1.51 -3.16 3.91
N MET A 30 -0.58 -3.94 4.42
CA MET A 30 -0.32 -5.32 3.98
C MET A 30 -1.11 -6.30 4.85
N ARG A 31 -1.63 -7.38 4.26
CA ARG A 31 -2.09 -8.53 5.02
C ARG A 31 -1.01 -9.60 5.04
N ILE A 32 -0.52 -9.95 6.23
CA ILE A 32 0.53 -10.96 6.43
C ILE A 32 0.01 -11.98 7.44
N GLY A 33 -0.13 -13.24 7.03
CA GLY A 33 -0.61 -14.31 7.91
C GLY A 33 -2.02 -14.07 8.47
N GLY A 34 -2.86 -13.28 7.79
CA GLY A 34 -4.21 -12.92 8.23
C GLY A 34 -4.31 -11.57 8.96
N GLU A 35 -3.20 -11.07 9.50
CA GLU A 35 -3.13 -9.83 10.27
C GLU A 35 -2.80 -8.62 9.37
N LEU A 36 -3.21 -7.43 9.81
CA LEU A 36 -3.04 -6.18 9.06
C LEU A 36 -1.86 -5.36 9.59
N TYR A 37 -0.92 -5.03 8.70
CA TYR A 37 0.28 -4.27 9.00
C TYR A 37 0.37 -3.02 8.12
N PRO A 38 0.41 -1.80 8.67
CA PRO A 38 0.66 -0.61 7.87
C PRO A 38 2.09 -0.64 7.29
N ILE A 39 2.26 -0.16 6.06
CA ILE A 39 3.59 0.03 5.48
C ILE A 39 4.22 1.26 6.15
N ALA A 40 5.32 1.03 6.89
CA ALA A 40 6.07 2.09 7.54
C ALA A 40 6.59 3.09 6.49
N ASP A 41 6.62 4.37 6.84
CA ASP A 41 7.11 5.47 6.01
C ASP A 41 6.32 5.78 4.72
N ALA A 42 5.29 5.00 4.39
CA ALA A 42 4.34 5.37 3.36
C ALA A 42 3.38 6.47 3.88
N PRO A 43 3.16 7.56 3.13
CA PRO A 43 2.17 8.58 3.49
C PRO A 43 0.74 8.04 3.43
N ARG A 44 -0.20 8.78 4.03
CA ARG A 44 -1.63 8.56 3.79
C ARG A 44 -1.94 8.84 2.32
N LEU A 45 -2.71 7.95 1.71
CA LEU A 45 -3.08 8.08 0.31
C LEU A 45 -4.10 9.19 0.10
N SER A 46 -3.84 10.07 -0.87
CA SER A 46 -4.81 11.02 -1.39
C SER A 46 -5.76 10.34 -2.40
N PRO A 47 -6.87 10.98 -2.78
CA PRO A 47 -7.72 10.49 -3.88
C PRO A 47 -6.93 10.31 -5.19
N ASP A 48 -6.08 11.29 -5.52
CA ASP A 48 -5.27 11.29 -6.75
C ASP A 48 -4.30 10.11 -6.74
N ASP A 49 -3.62 9.83 -5.61
CA ASP A 49 -2.73 8.67 -5.49
C ASP A 49 -3.49 7.36 -5.82
N THR A 50 -4.68 7.17 -5.25
CA THR A 50 -5.44 5.93 -5.49
C THR A 50 -5.99 5.81 -6.90
N LEU A 51 -6.27 6.93 -7.58
CA LEU A 51 -6.67 6.94 -8.98
C LEU A 51 -5.49 6.59 -9.88
N ASP A 52 -4.32 7.20 -9.64
CA ASP A 52 -3.09 6.94 -10.39
C ASP A 52 -2.60 5.49 -10.22
N MET A 53 -2.86 4.87 -9.06
CA MET A 53 -2.55 3.47 -8.79
C MET A 53 -3.53 2.48 -9.45
N ALA A 54 -4.75 2.93 -9.79
CA ALA A 54 -5.82 2.05 -10.29
C ALA A 54 -5.89 1.93 -11.82
N PHE A 55 -5.28 2.86 -12.55
CA PHE A 55 -5.39 3.02 -14.01
C PHE A 55 -4.04 3.23 -14.67
#